data_AF-C0QS06-F1
#
_entry.id   AF-C0QS06-F1
#
_cell.length_a   1.000
_cell.length_b   1.000
_cell.length_c   1.000
_cell.angle_alpha   90.00
_cell.angle_beta   90.00
_cell.angle_gamma   90.00
#
_symmetry.space_group_name_H-M   'P 1'
#
loop_
_entity.id
_entity.type
_entity.pdbx_description
1 polymer ?
#
loop_
_entity_poly.entity_id
_entity_poly.type
_entity_poly.pdbx_seq_one_letter_code
_entity_poly.pdbx_strand_id
1 'polypeptide(L)' 'MVRAGKRIEEMDVRFEEVSYRCRCGFEGKEVIVVANNVGILDTRCEKCNRRIIQFKVIERSEG' A
#
# COMPACT_ATOMS: atom_id res chain seq x y z
N MET A 1 16.88 26.63 -29.56
CA MET A 1 15.72 25.76 -29.23
C MET A 1 16.24 24.51 -28.53
N VAL A 2 16.28 24.49 -27.20
CA VAL A 2 16.75 23.33 -26.43
C VAL A 2 15.52 22.51 -26.06
N ARG A 3 15.42 21.29 -26.59
CA ARG A 3 14.31 20.37 -26.28
C ARG A 3 14.37 20.02 -24.79
N ALA A 4 13.32 20.37 -24.05
CA ALA A 4 13.15 19.95 -22.67
C ALA A 4 13.09 18.42 -22.62
N GLY A 5 14.14 17.79 -22.07
CA GLY A 5 14.14 16.35 -21.79
C GLY A 5 13.03 16.04 -20.79
N LYS A 6 12.18 15.05 -21.10
CA LYS A 6 11.19 14.53 -20.15
C LYS A 6 11.93 14.06 -18.89
N ARG A 7 11.66 14.69 -17.74
CA ARG A 7 12.03 14.12 -16.44
C ARG A 7 11.34 12.77 -16.34
N ILE A 8 12.12 11.71 -16.22
CA ILE A 8 11.61 10.42 -15.75
C ILE A 8 11.39 10.66 -14.26
N GLU A 9 10.14 10.90 -13.84
CA GLU A 9 9.82 10.87 -12.42
C GLU A 9 10.11 9.46 -11.93
N GLU A 10 11.10 9.31 -11.04
CA GLU A 10 11.44 8.04 -10.44
C GLU A 10 10.20 7.53 -9.68
N MET A 11 9.63 6.41 -10.11
CA MET A 11 8.50 5.81 -9.43
C MET A 11 8.96 5.30 -8.05
N ASP A 12 8.49 5.95 -6.99
CA ASP A 12 8.70 5.51 -5.61
C ASP A 12 7.80 4.29 -5.34
N VAL A 13 8.37 3.09 -5.53
CA VAL A 13 7.71 1.80 -5.27
C VAL A 13 8.42 1.13 -4.09
N ARG A 14 7.66 0.80 -3.04
CA ARG A 14 8.15 0.14 -1.83
C ARG A 14 7.19 -0.91 -1.31
N PHE A 15 7.71 -1.82 -0.49
CA PHE A 15 6.92 -2.82 0.22
C PHE A 15 6.74 -2.36 1.66
N GLU A 16 5.50 -2.30 2.12
CA GLU A 16 5.15 -1.80 3.45
C GLU A 16 4.27 -2.82 4.17
N GLU A 17 4.56 -3.05 5.44
CA GLU A 17 3.73 -3.90 6.30
C GLU A 17 2.56 -3.06 6.84
N VAL A 18 1.33 -3.45 6.50
CA VAL A 18 0.12 -2.77 6.97
C VAL A 18 -0.73 -3.69 7.82
N SER A 19 -1.28 -3.13 8.91
CA SER A 19 -2.26 -3.84 9.72
C SER A 19 -3.66 -3.73 9.12
N TYR A 20 -4.43 -4.81 9.29
CA TYR A 20 -5.83 -4.88 8.92
C TYR A 20 -6.65 -5.52 10.02
N ARG A 21 -7.90 -5.07 10.14
CA ARG A 21 -8.88 -5.65 11.06
C ARG A 21 -10.03 -6.25 10.27
N CYS A 22 -10.23 -7.55 10.43
CA CYS A 22 -11.37 -8.23 9.86
C CYS A 22 -12.64 -7.94 10.67
N ARG A 23 -13.80 -7.98 10.01
CA ARG A 23 -15.12 -7.90 10.67
C ARG A 23 -15.39 -9.03 11.67
N CYS A 24 -14.64 -10.13 11.62
CA CYS A 24 -14.72 -11.20 12.63
C CYS A 24 -13.95 -10.87 13.93
N GLY A 25 -13.30 -9.70 14.00
CA GLY A 25 -12.50 -9.26 15.14
C GLY A 25 -11.02 -9.68 15.09
N PHE A 26 -10.61 -10.49 14.11
CA PHE A 26 -9.21 -10.83 13.91
C PHE A 26 -8.42 -9.63 13.38
N GLU A 27 -7.22 -9.42 13.92
CA GLU A 27 -6.25 -8.44 13.46
C GLU A 27 -5.07 -9.17 12.83
N GLY A 28 -4.68 -8.74 11.63
CA GLY A 28 -3.59 -9.33 10.87
C GLY A 28 -2.69 -8.24 10.30
N LYS A 29 -1.59 -8.69 9.71
CA LYS A 29 -0.64 -7.86 9.00
C LYS A 29 -0.43 -8.44 7.60
N GLU A 30 -0.20 -7.57 6.64
CA GLU A 30 0.06 -7.97 5.25
C GLU A 30 1.09 -7.03 4.65
N VAL A 31 1.96 -7.56 3.79
CA VAL A 31 2.91 -6.75 3.03
C VAL A 31 2.26 -6.33 1.73
N ILE A 32 2.15 -5.03 1.51
CA ILE A 32 1.56 -4.47 0.29
C ILE A 32 2.60 -3.69 -0.51
N VAL A 33 2.39 -3.64 -1.82
CA VAL A 33 3.13 -2.74 -2.70
C VAL A 33 2.50 -1.36 -2.60
N VAL A 34 3.34 -0.36 -2.38
CA VAL A 34 2.97 1.05 -2.28
C VAL A 34 3.69 1.79 -3.38
N ALA A 35 2.94 2.47 -4.23
CA ALA A 35 3.46 3.31 -5.29
C ALA A 35 2.92 4.73 -5.10
N ASN A 36 3.80 5.74 -5.13
CA ASN A 36 3.40 7.14 -4.91
C ASN A 36 2.59 7.33 -3.61
N ASN A 37 3.04 6.70 -2.52
CA ASN A 37 2.39 6.73 -1.20
C ASN A 37 1.00 6.08 -1.12
N VAL A 38 0.55 5.40 -2.17
CA VAL A 38 -0.72 4.69 -2.19
C VAL A 38 -0.49 3.20 -2.39
N GLY A 39 -1.07 2.39 -1.51
CA GLY A 39 -1.08 0.94 -1.62
C GLY A 39 -2.49 0.39 -1.55
N ILE A 40 -2.70 -0.77 -2.17
CA ILE A 40 -3.96 -1.52 -2.09
C ILE A 40 -3.69 -2.77 -1.26
N LEU A 41 -4.39 -2.87 -0.13
CA LEU A 41 -4.49 -4.12 0.62
C LEU A 41 -5.61 -4.96 0.00
N ASP A 42 -5.27 -6.14 -0.52
CA ASP A 42 -6.22 -7.16 -0.95
C ASP A 42 -5.79 -8.50 -0.38
N THR A 43 -6.38 -8.86 0.76
CA THR A 43 -6.03 -10.10 1.48
C THR A 43 -7.28 -10.84 1.93
N ARG A 44 -7.12 -12.07 2.41
CA ARG A 44 -8.18 -12.86 3.01
C ARG A 44 -7.86 -13.08 4.48
N CYS A 45 -8.84 -12.87 5.34
CA CYS A 45 -8.69 -13.14 6.76
C CYS A 45 -8.41 -14.63 7.00
N GLU A 46 -7.29 -14.94 7.65
CA GLU A 46 -6.89 -16.33 7.96
C GLU A 46 -7.91 -17.07 8.83
N LYS A 47 -8.68 -16.35 9.64
CA LYS A 47 -9.67 -16.93 10.56
C LYS A 47 -11.03 -17.23 9.93
N CYS A 48 -11.54 -16.35 9.07
CA CYS A 48 -12.91 -16.46 8.53
C CYS A 48 -12.98 -16.45 7.01
N ASN A 49 -11.83 -16.42 6.34
CA ASN A 49 -11.65 -16.43 4.88
C ASN A 49 -12.38 -15.30 4.13
N ARG A 50 -12.86 -14.26 4.85
CA ARG A 50 -13.46 -13.07 4.24
C ARG A 50 -12.38 -12.25 3.55
N ARG A 51 -12.68 -11.80 2.34
CA ARG A 51 -11.83 -10.85 1.59
C ARG A 51 -11.89 -9.46 2.23
N ILE A 52 -10.74 -8.82 2.31
CA ILE A 52 -10.55 -7.49 2.87
C ILE A 52 -9.84 -6.68 1.80
N ILE A 53 -10.50 -5.63 1.31
CA ILE A 53 -9.96 -4.69 0.33
C ILE A 53 -9.93 -3.31 0.96
N GLN A 54 -8.76 -2.69 1.06
CA GLN A 54 -8.60 -1.35 1.63
C GLN A 54 -7.55 -0.55 0.86
N PHE A 55 -7.83 0.72 0.66
CA PHE A 55 -6.81 1.68 0.22
C PHE A 55 -6.02 2.16 1.43
N LYS A 56 -4.70 2.15 1.33
CA LYS A 56 -3.78 2.65 2.35
C LYS A 56 -3.00 3.81 1.75
N VAL A 57 -3.11 4.98 2.37
CA VAL A 57 -2.25 6.12 2.08
C VAL A 57 -1.18 6.12 3.15
N ILE A 58 0.08 6.01 2.76
CA ILE A 58 1.23 5.95 3.67
C ILE A 58 1.96 7.28 3.53
N GLU A 59 1.67 8.20 4.46
CA GLU A 59 2.37 9.47 4.53
C GLU A 59 3.85 9.19 4.83
N ARG A 60 4.73 9.79 4.03
CA ARG A 60 6.17 9.75 4.26
C ARG A 60 6.41 10.55 5.54
N SER A 61 6.74 9.88 6.64
CA SER A 61 7.24 10.58 7.82
C SER A 61 8.59 11.19 7.44
N GLU A 62 8.59 12.47 7.07
CA GLU A 62 9.80 13.27 6.96
C GLU A 62 10.37 13.37 8.39
N GLY A 63 11.47 12.66 8.62
CA GLY A 63 12.28 12.78 9.84
C GLY A 63 13.18 13.98 9.79
#